data_AF-A0A6I8PRG7-F1
#
_entry.id   AF-A0A6I8PRG7-F1
#
_cell.length_a   1.000
_cell.length_b   1.000
_cell.length_c   1.000
_cell.angle_alpha   90.00
_cell.angle_beta   90.00
_cell.angle_gamma   90.00
#
_symmetry.space_group_name_H-M   'P 1'
#
loop_
_entity.id
_entity.type
_entity.pdbx_description
1 polymer ?
#
loop_
_entity_poly.entity_id
_entity_poly.type
_entity_poly.pdbx_seq_one_letter_code
_entity_poly.pdbx_strand_id
1 'polypeptide(L)'
;MALNKNHSEGGGVIVNNSESVLMTSDHVEVTFSDMEPMQDAFRGAKKGSLFLTPYRVIFVAKGRDPLQSFMMPFYLMKDCEIKQPVFGANYIRGTVRAEAGGGWEGSATYKFTFAAGGAIEFGQRMLQVASQELYPGPPLTAGFMAPPPPPYPGPMMPPASDQGGPDLPSTPAAEAKAAEAAASGYYNPGNPHNVYMPPDQPPPPPYYPPEDKKTQ
;
A
#
# COMPACT_ATOMS: atom_id res chain seq x y z
N MET A 1 -4.54 23.66 5.72
CA MET A 1 -3.06 23.67 5.59
C MET A 1 -2.43 24.69 6.55
N ALA A 2 -1.21 24.46 7.05
CA ALA A 2 -0.50 25.45 7.87
C ALA A 2 1.02 25.27 7.88
N LEU A 3 1.75 26.38 7.73
CA LEU A 3 3.20 26.49 7.91
C LEU A 3 3.52 27.01 9.33
N ASN A 4 4.41 26.33 10.05
CA ASN A 4 4.93 26.70 11.36
C ASN A 4 3.85 26.95 12.44
N LYS A 5 2.80 26.11 12.47
CA LYS A 5 1.72 26.18 13.47
C LYS A 5 1.48 24.89 14.27
N ASN A 6 2.15 23.78 13.93
CA ASN A 6 1.86 22.45 14.50
C ASN A 6 3.05 21.85 15.27
N HIS A 7 3.88 22.69 15.90
CA HIS A 7 5.02 22.28 16.71
C HIS A 7 5.00 22.92 18.10
N SER A 8 5.52 22.23 19.10
CA SER A 8 5.79 22.78 20.43
C SER A 8 7.24 23.27 20.53
N GLU A 9 7.53 24.11 21.53
CA GLU A 9 8.91 24.59 21.79
C GLU A 9 9.91 23.45 22.09
N GLY A 10 9.41 22.30 22.55
CA GLY A 10 10.20 21.09 22.81
C GLY A 10 10.43 20.21 21.57
N GLY A 11 9.98 20.62 20.38
CA GLY A 11 10.10 19.84 19.15
C GLY A 11 9.07 18.71 19.01
N GLY A 12 7.97 18.76 19.77
CA GLY A 12 6.85 17.83 19.64
C GLY A 12 5.81 18.34 18.64
N VAL A 13 4.91 17.45 18.20
CA VAL A 13 3.77 17.81 17.35
C VAL A 13 2.61 18.38 18.18
N ILE A 14 1.93 19.39 17.65
CA ILE A 14 0.66 19.88 18.20
C ILE A 14 -0.48 19.46 17.27
N VAL A 15 -1.39 18.65 17.79
CA VAL A 15 -2.62 18.19 17.13
C VAL A 15 -3.84 18.64 17.92
N ASN A 16 -4.99 18.74 17.27
CA ASN A 16 -6.23 19.12 17.94
C ASN A 16 -6.65 18.02 18.95
N ASN A 17 -7.31 18.39 20.04
CA ASN A 17 -7.71 17.43 21.08
C ASN A 17 -8.66 16.32 20.59
N SER A 18 -9.36 16.53 19.47
CA SER A 18 -10.24 15.53 18.83
C SER A 18 -9.54 14.67 17.77
N GLU A 19 -8.23 14.88 17.56
CA GLU A 19 -7.45 14.23 16.52
C GLU A 19 -6.33 13.40 17.15
N SER A 20 -6.23 12.12 16.74
CA SER A 20 -5.17 11.23 17.21
C SER A 20 -4.04 11.11 16.20
N VAL A 21 -2.83 10.91 16.69
CA VAL A 21 -1.69 10.48 15.87
C VAL A 21 -1.81 8.97 15.64
N LEU A 22 -1.91 8.56 14.38
CA LEU A 22 -2.03 7.17 13.95
C LEU A 22 -0.68 6.48 13.81
N MET A 23 0.34 7.22 13.37
CA MET A 23 1.68 6.69 13.12
C MET A 23 2.70 7.83 13.16
N THR A 24 3.90 7.53 13.65
CA THR A 24 5.03 8.46 13.67
C THR A 24 6.21 7.82 12.95
N SER A 25 6.98 8.63 12.22
CA SER A 25 8.26 8.22 11.64
C SER A 25 9.32 9.25 11.96
N ASP A 26 10.31 8.85 12.75
CA ASP A 26 11.44 9.68 13.12
C ASP A 26 12.57 9.60 12.08
N HIS A 27 13.50 10.55 12.16
CA HIS A 27 14.69 10.60 11.29
C HIS A 27 14.37 10.68 9.79
N VAL A 28 13.27 11.33 9.45
CA VAL A 28 12.87 11.59 8.07
C VAL A 28 13.52 12.87 7.58
N GLU A 29 13.96 12.87 6.32
CA GLU A 29 14.41 14.07 5.62
C GLU A 29 13.36 14.50 4.60
N VAL A 30 12.89 15.76 4.66
CA VAL A 30 12.02 16.34 3.65
C VAL A 30 12.77 17.35 2.79
N THR A 31 12.52 17.30 1.49
CA THR A 31 12.93 18.34 0.53
C THR A 31 11.73 18.84 -0.24
N PHE A 32 11.74 20.12 -0.59
CA PHE A 32 10.71 20.76 -1.41
C PHE A 32 11.33 21.26 -2.72
N SER A 33 10.60 21.08 -3.83
CA SER A 33 10.97 21.58 -5.17
C SER A 33 9.76 22.15 -5.90
N ASP A 34 9.98 22.69 -7.10
CA ASP A 34 8.92 23.16 -8.01
C ASP A 34 8.05 24.27 -7.39
N MET A 35 8.68 25.17 -6.64
CA MET A 35 8.09 26.36 -6.01
C MET A 35 8.79 27.62 -6.53
N GLU A 36 8.01 28.59 -7.00
CA GLU A 36 8.52 29.90 -7.41
C GLU A 36 7.65 31.05 -6.87
N PRO A 37 8.22 32.05 -6.17
CA PRO A 37 9.61 32.11 -5.70
C PRO A 37 9.88 31.14 -4.52
N MET A 38 11.11 30.62 -4.45
CA MET A 38 11.51 29.72 -3.38
C MET A 38 11.62 30.46 -2.03
N GLN A 39 10.73 30.17 -1.09
CA GLN A 39 10.77 30.75 0.26
C GLN A 39 11.81 30.04 1.15
N ASP A 40 12.41 30.77 2.10
CA ASP A 40 13.51 30.24 2.93
C ASP A 40 13.11 29.07 3.82
N ALA A 41 11.85 29.01 4.26
CA ALA A 41 11.31 27.86 4.99
C ALA A 41 11.46 26.56 4.19
N PHE A 42 11.26 26.60 2.87
CA PHE A 42 11.30 25.39 2.05
C PHE A 42 12.70 25.07 1.52
N ARG A 43 13.68 25.95 1.72
CA ARG A 43 15.02 25.85 1.11
C ARG A 43 15.85 24.72 1.73
N GLY A 44 16.37 23.84 0.87
CA GLY A 44 17.27 22.76 1.27
C GLY A 44 16.55 21.56 1.89
N ALA A 45 17.35 20.64 2.44
CA ALA A 45 16.85 19.44 3.09
C ALA A 45 16.62 19.67 4.59
N LYS A 46 15.47 19.21 5.09
CA LYS A 46 15.03 19.41 6.48
C LYS A 46 14.92 18.07 7.17
N LYS A 47 15.54 17.90 8.33
CA LYS A 47 15.48 16.65 9.11
C LYS A 47 14.47 16.79 10.23
N GLY A 48 13.68 15.76 10.48
CA GLY A 48 12.61 15.82 11.46
C GLY A 48 11.84 14.51 11.59
N SER A 49 10.60 14.65 12.04
CA SER A 49 9.66 13.54 12.20
C SER A 49 8.37 13.82 11.44
N LEU A 50 7.78 12.75 10.89
CA LEU A 50 6.46 12.77 10.29
C LEU A 50 5.43 12.19 11.27
N PHE A 51 4.29 12.85 11.34
CA PHE A 51 3.14 12.42 12.11
C PHE A 51 1.96 12.25 11.16
N LEU A 52 1.41 11.05 11.13
CA LEU A 52 0.22 10.71 10.37
C LEU A 52 -1.00 10.79 11.28
N THR A 53 -2.03 11.47 10.81
CA THR A 53 -3.33 11.59 11.48
C THR A 53 -4.43 11.14 10.52
N PRO A 54 -5.70 11.01 10.94
CA PRO A 54 -6.80 10.70 10.03
C PRO A 54 -6.95 11.69 8.87
N TYR A 55 -6.53 12.95 9.02
CA TYR A 55 -6.86 14.02 8.07
C TYR A 55 -5.66 14.57 7.29
N ARG A 56 -4.44 14.35 7.81
CA ARG A 56 -3.25 15.08 7.40
C ARG A 56 -1.95 14.41 7.79
N VAL A 57 -0.89 14.80 7.07
CA VAL A 57 0.50 14.56 7.45
C VAL A 57 1.07 15.84 8.05
N ILE A 58 1.75 15.74 9.19
CA ILE A 58 2.46 16.85 9.80
C ILE A 58 3.94 16.49 9.84
N PHE A 59 4.77 17.30 9.19
CA PHE A 59 6.21 17.27 9.39
C PHE A 59 6.58 18.23 10.52
N VAL A 60 7.43 17.81 11.45
CA VAL A 60 8.03 18.66 12.49
C VAL A 60 9.54 18.58 12.33
N ALA A 61 10.18 19.72 12.12
CA ALA A 61 11.63 19.79 11.96
C ALA A 61 12.34 19.62 13.30
N LYS A 62 13.53 19.03 13.26
CA LYS A 62 14.42 18.92 14.41
C LYS A 62 15.35 20.12 14.48
N GLY A 63 15.42 20.75 15.65
CA GLY A 63 16.34 21.86 15.90
C GLY A 63 15.82 23.21 15.40
N ARG A 64 16.74 24.15 15.17
CA ARG A 64 16.42 25.52 14.75
C ARG A 64 16.52 25.65 13.23
N ASP A 65 15.44 25.32 12.54
CA ASP A 65 15.30 25.50 11.09
C ASP A 65 14.19 26.53 10.80
N PRO A 66 14.30 27.37 9.76
CA PRO A 66 13.21 28.27 9.35
C PRO A 66 11.86 27.56 9.13
N LEU A 67 11.89 26.29 8.71
CA LEU A 67 10.76 25.37 8.80
C LEU A 67 10.77 24.69 10.15
N GLN A 68 9.76 24.95 10.97
CA GLN A 68 9.54 24.28 12.25
C GLN A 68 8.46 23.20 12.13
N SER A 69 7.39 23.45 11.37
CA SER A 69 6.38 22.44 11.07
C SER A 69 5.68 22.69 9.74
N PHE A 70 5.26 21.62 9.06
CA PHE A 70 4.46 21.72 7.85
C PHE A 70 3.29 20.73 7.88
N MET A 71 2.07 21.25 7.90
CA MET A 71 0.85 20.45 7.96
C MET A 71 0.18 20.36 6.60
N MET A 72 0.19 19.18 6.00
CA MET A 72 -0.39 18.89 4.68
C MET A 72 -1.65 18.04 4.82
N PRO A 73 -2.84 18.58 4.57
CA PRO A 73 -4.06 17.79 4.57
C PRO A 73 -4.21 17.00 3.27
N PHE A 74 -4.82 15.81 3.34
CA PHE A 74 -4.85 14.87 2.20
C PHE A 74 -5.53 15.44 0.96
N TYR A 75 -6.57 16.25 1.11
CA TYR A 75 -7.29 16.84 -0.04
C TYR A 75 -6.45 17.84 -0.87
N LEU A 76 -5.34 18.36 -0.31
CA LEU A 76 -4.40 19.23 -1.03
C LEU A 76 -3.18 18.48 -1.57
N MET A 77 -3.00 17.22 -1.17
CA MET A 77 -1.91 16.36 -1.61
C MET A 77 -2.33 15.60 -2.88
N LYS A 78 -1.44 15.50 -3.86
CA LYS A 78 -1.67 14.80 -5.12
C LYS A 78 -0.43 14.01 -5.53
N ASP A 79 -0.65 13.07 -6.46
CA ASP A 79 0.42 12.28 -7.10
C ASP A 79 1.34 11.62 -6.07
N CYS A 80 0.76 11.13 -4.98
CA CYS A 80 1.50 10.58 -3.87
C CYS A 80 1.96 9.16 -4.18
N GLU A 81 3.26 8.97 -4.33
CA GLU A 81 3.88 7.72 -4.73
C GLU A 81 4.97 7.28 -3.74
N ILE A 82 5.00 5.98 -3.44
CA ILE A 82 6.07 5.33 -2.69
C ILE A 82 7.10 4.83 -3.70
N LYS A 83 8.35 5.29 -3.60
CA LYS A 83 9.45 4.85 -4.45
C LYS A 83 10.44 4.02 -3.64
N GLN A 84 10.77 2.85 -4.17
CA GLN A 84 11.69 1.89 -3.59
C GLN A 84 12.88 1.67 -4.54
N PRO A 85 13.84 2.61 -4.58
CA PRO A 85 15.00 2.43 -5.43
C PRO A 85 15.86 1.25 -4.93
N VAL A 86 16.44 0.49 -5.86
CA VAL A 86 17.37 -0.63 -5.52
C VAL A 86 18.60 -0.10 -4.78
N PHE A 87 19.02 1.13 -5.11
CA PHE A 87 20.12 1.82 -4.47
C PHE A 87 19.63 3.14 -3.87
N GLY A 88 19.88 3.33 -2.57
CA GLY A 88 19.48 4.54 -1.83
C GLY A 88 18.30 4.29 -0.89
N ALA A 89 17.87 5.35 -0.21
CA ALA A 89 16.77 5.27 0.74
C ALA A 89 15.41 5.30 0.02
N ASN A 90 14.46 4.54 0.56
CA ASN A 90 13.07 4.63 0.12
C ASN A 90 12.52 6.02 0.44
N TYR A 91 11.66 6.53 -0.46
CA TYR A 91 11.06 7.83 -0.28
C TYR A 91 9.61 7.86 -0.75
N ILE A 92 8.86 8.80 -0.19
CA ILE A 92 7.50 9.13 -0.60
C ILE A 92 7.56 10.50 -1.27
N ARG A 93 7.00 10.63 -2.47
CA ARG A 93 6.94 11.89 -3.21
C ARG A 93 5.50 12.22 -3.55
N GLY A 94 5.18 13.50 -3.59
CA GLY A 94 3.93 13.99 -4.19
C GLY A 94 3.97 15.49 -4.38
N THR A 95 2.85 16.05 -4.80
CA THR A 95 2.65 17.50 -4.89
C THR A 95 1.66 17.95 -3.83
N VAL A 96 1.83 19.17 -3.33
CA VAL A 96 0.88 19.79 -2.41
C VAL A 96 0.59 21.22 -2.84
N ARG A 97 -0.66 21.63 -2.72
CA ARG A 97 -1.10 23.00 -3.01
C ARG A 97 -1.29 23.80 -1.72
N ALA A 98 -0.96 25.08 -1.79
CA ALA A 98 -1.25 26.03 -0.74
C ALA A 98 -2.77 26.24 -0.64
N GLU A 99 -3.20 26.63 0.57
CA GLU A 99 -4.57 27.04 0.87
C GLU A 99 -4.53 28.43 1.49
N ALA A 100 -5.59 29.21 1.30
CA ALA A 100 -5.71 30.54 1.89
C ALA A 100 -5.48 30.49 3.42
N GLY A 101 -4.63 31.39 3.92
CA GLY A 101 -4.27 31.43 5.34
C GLY A 101 -3.26 30.36 5.79
N GLY A 102 -2.76 29.51 4.89
CA GLY A 102 -1.78 28.46 5.19
C GLY A 102 -0.35 28.94 5.48
N GLY A 103 -0.07 30.24 5.32
CA GLY A 103 1.25 30.84 5.58
C GLY A 103 2.26 30.72 4.44
N TRP A 104 1.83 30.21 3.27
CA TRP A 104 2.62 30.13 2.04
C TRP A 104 1.67 30.12 0.84
N GLU A 105 2.20 30.26 -0.39
CA GLU A 105 1.40 30.34 -1.62
C GLU A 105 1.96 29.44 -2.72
N GLY A 106 1.10 29.08 -3.69
CA GLY A 106 1.47 28.27 -4.85
C GLY A 106 1.35 26.76 -4.63
N SER A 107 2.29 26.02 -5.18
CA SER A 107 2.40 24.56 -5.04
C SER A 107 3.85 24.16 -4.84
N ALA A 108 4.08 22.99 -4.26
CA ALA A 108 5.41 22.42 -4.11
C ALA A 108 5.36 20.90 -4.30
N THR A 109 6.42 20.35 -4.87
CA THR A 109 6.68 18.90 -4.81
C THR A 109 7.41 18.62 -3.50
N TYR A 110 6.86 17.74 -2.67
CA TYR A 110 7.53 17.25 -1.46
C TYR A 110 8.16 15.88 -1.72
N LYS A 111 9.26 15.60 -1.03
CA LYS A 111 9.89 14.28 -0.99
C LYS A 111 10.32 13.94 0.43
N PHE A 112 9.68 12.94 1.04
CA PHE A 112 10.07 12.38 2.34
C PHE A 112 11.00 11.20 2.14
N THR A 113 12.23 11.31 2.63
CA THR A 113 13.27 10.28 2.50
C THR A 113 13.45 9.59 3.85
N PHE A 114 13.34 8.26 3.86
CA PHE A 114 13.36 7.45 5.08
C PHE A 114 14.66 6.66 5.16
N ALA A 115 15.73 7.31 5.61
CA ALA A 115 17.05 6.67 5.72
C ALA A 115 17.07 5.51 6.74
N ALA A 116 16.21 5.57 7.77
CA ALA A 116 16.09 4.55 8.81
C ALA A 116 15.09 3.41 8.46
N GLY A 117 14.49 3.42 7.27
CA GLY A 117 13.39 2.51 6.90
C GLY A 117 12.00 3.04 7.27
N GLY A 118 10.96 2.22 7.09
CA GLY A 118 9.57 2.58 7.42
C GLY A 118 8.77 3.27 6.29
N ALA A 119 9.40 3.68 5.19
CA ALA A 119 8.70 4.34 4.07
C ALA A 119 7.51 3.56 3.51
N ILE A 120 7.61 2.23 3.45
CA ILE A 120 6.56 1.38 2.89
C ILE A 120 5.35 1.37 3.84
N GLU A 121 5.59 1.09 5.11
CA GLU A 121 4.54 1.05 6.14
C GLU A 121 3.85 2.40 6.27
N PHE A 122 4.65 3.48 6.39
CA PHE A 122 4.13 4.84 6.47
C PHE A 122 3.33 5.21 5.22
N GLY A 123 3.88 4.94 4.04
CA GLY A 123 3.23 5.28 2.77
C GLY A 123 1.94 4.50 2.54
N GLN A 124 1.93 3.20 2.83
CA GLN A 124 0.73 2.36 2.73
C GLN A 124 -0.35 2.83 3.69
N ARG A 125 0.02 3.11 4.95
CA ARG A 125 -0.94 3.62 5.95
C ARG A 125 -1.48 4.99 5.56
N MET A 126 -0.62 5.87 5.05
CA MET A 126 -1.02 7.19 4.58
C MET A 126 -2.01 7.11 3.40
N LEU A 127 -1.75 6.25 2.40
CA LEU A 127 -2.67 6.05 1.28
C LEU A 127 -4.02 5.45 1.73
N GLN A 128 -3.98 4.50 2.67
CA GLN A 128 -5.19 3.93 3.26
C GLN A 128 -6.05 5.02 3.92
N VAL A 129 -5.44 5.85 4.78
CA VAL A 129 -6.15 6.91 5.50
C VAL A 129 -6.65 7.99 4.53
N ALA A 130 -5.83 8.42 3.56
CA ALA A 130 -6.24 9.41 2.55
C ALA A 130 -7.46 8.95 1.73
N SER A 131 -7.57 7.63 1.45
CA SER A 131 -8.72 7.08 0.74
C SER A 131 -10.02 7.14 1.56
N GLN A 132 -9.94 7.00 2.89
CA GLN A 132 -11.10 7.07 3.79
C GLN A 132 -11.65 8.50 3.92
N GLU A 133 -10.78 9.51 3.89
CA GLU A 133 -11.17 10.91 3.92
C GLU A 133 -11.85 11.36 2.61
N LEU A 134 -11.35 10.89 1.47
CA LEU A 134 -11.89 11.24 0.16
C LEU A 134 -13.18 10.47 -0.16
N TYR A 135 -13.32 9.27 0.40
CA TYR A 135 -14.50 8.42 0.27
C TYR A 135 -14.80 7.82 1.65
N PRO A 136 -15.68 8.46 2.45
CA PRO A 136 -16.19 7.86 3.69
C PRO A 136 -17.10 6.68 3.30
N GLY A 137 -16.50 5.57 2.91
CA GLY A 137 -17.17 4.30 2.72
C GLY A 137 -17.66 3.77 4.06
N PRO A 138 -18.64 2.85 4.06
CA PRO A 138 -19.08 2.20 5.29
C PRO A 138 -17.88 1.56 6.01
N PRO A 139 -17.85 1.59 7.35
CA PRO A 139 -16.69 1.18 8.11
C PRO A 139 -16.26 -0.24 7.70
N LEU A 140 -15.01 -0.38 7.30
CA LEU A 140 -14.39 -1.70 7.08
C LEU A 140 -14.17 -2.36 8.44
N THR A 141 -15.25 -2.84 9.04
CA THR A 141 -15.16 -3.87 10.07
C THR A 141 -14.54 -5.09 9.41
N ALA A 142 -13.33 -5.46 9.85
CA ALA A 142 -12.71 -6.73 9.54
C ALA A 142 -13.72 -7.85 9.82
N GLY A 143 -14.39 -8.37 8.78
CA GLY A 143 -15.42 -9.39 8.92
C GLY A 143 -16.56 -9.38 7.91
N PHE A 144 -16.77 -8.34 7.11
CA PHE A 144 -17.86 -8.37 6.13
C PHE A 144 -17.42 -8.96 4.79
N MET A 145 -17.88 -10.20 4.56
CA MET A 145 -18.05 -10.83 3.26
C MET A 145 -18.41 -9.78 2.21
N ALA A 146 -17.51 -9.60 1.23
CA ALA A 146 -17.93 -9.01 -0.03
C ALA A 146 -19.13 -9.82 -0.53
N PRO A 147 -20.26 -9.18 -0.94
CA PRO A 147 -21.28 -9.92 -1.66
C PRO A 147 -20.60 -10.56 -2.88
N PRO A 148 -20.84 -11.85 -3.16
CA PRO A 148 -20.19 -12.52 -4.28
C PRO A 148 -20.46 -11.70 -5.55
N PRO A 149 -19.46 -11.56 -6.45
CA PRO A 149 -19.66 -10.86 -7.70
C PRO A 149 -20.88 -11.47 -8.42
N PRO A 150 -21.72 -10.64 -9.07
CA PRO A 150 -22.85 -11.16 -9.83
C PRO A 150 -22.34 -12.22 -10.80
N PRO A 151 -23.01 -13.37 -10.92
CA PRO A 151 -22.55 -14.44 -11.80
C PRO A 151 -22.39 -13.88 -13.20
N TYR A 152 -21.19 -13.99 -13.75
CA TYR A 152 -20.93 -13.68 -15.16
C TYR A 152 -21.96 -14.45 -16.00
N PRO A 153 -22.61 -13.81 -17.00
CA PRO A 153 -23.43 -14.54 -17.95
C PRO A 153 -22.55 -15.61 -18.60
N GLY A 154 -22.81 -16.88 -18.28
CA GLY A 154 -22.13 -17.99 -18.92
C GLY A 154 -22.33 -17.94 -20.43
N PRO A 155 -21.39 -18.49 -21.23
CA PRO A 155 -21.54 -18.54 -22.68
C PRO A 155 -22.87 -19.21 -23.02
N MET A 156 -23.67 -18.52 -23.85
CA MET A 156 -25.00 -18.96 -24.24
C MET A 156 -24.94 -20.38 -24.80
N MET A 157 -25.64 -21.31 -24.16
CA MET A 157 -25.83 -22.65 -24.71
C MET A 157 -26.57 -22.52 -26.05
N PRO A 158 -26.02 -23.07 -27.15
CA PRO A 158 -26.78 -23.17 -28.39
C PRO A 158 -27.96 -24.14 -28.19
N PRO A 159 -29.10 -23.90 -28.85
CA PRO A 159 -30.31 -24.68 -28.66
C PRO A 159 -30.09 -26.15 -29.04
N ALA A 160 -30.66 -27.03 -28.22
CA ALA A 160 -30.64 -28.47 -28.37
C ALA A 160 -31.13 -28.90 -29.76
N SER A 161 -30.26 -29.59 -30.49
CA SER A 161 -30.64 -30.43 -31.61
C SER A 161 -30.24 -31.88 -31.29
N ASP A 162 -31.27 -32.69 -31.12
CA ASP A 162 -31.33 -34.14 -31.26
C ASP A 162 -30.16 -34.75 -32.06
N GLN A 163 -29.41 -35.69 -31.45
CA GLN A 163 -29.09 -37.02 -32.00
C GLN A 163 -27.88 -37.68 -31.30
N GLY A 164 -28.14 -38.80 -30.61
CA GLY A 164 -27.32 -40.02 -30.59
C GLY A 164 -25.90 -39.97 -29.99
N GLY A 165 -25.77 -40.29 -28.70
CA GLY A 165 -24.50 -40.70 -28.08
C GLY A 165 -24.75 -41.66 -26.90
N PRO A 166 -23.93 -42.71 -26.69
CA PRO A 166 -24.29 -43.84 -25.82
C PRO A 166 -24.26 -43.49 -24.32
N ASP A 167 -25.29 -43.93 -23.60
CA ASP A 167 -25.43 -43.85 -22.14
C ASP A 167 -24.21 -44.43 -21.41
N LEU A 168 -23.51 -43.59 -20.65
CA LEU A 168 -22.55 -44.03 -19.65
C LEU A 168 -23.28 -44.19 -18.31
N PRO A 169 -23.13 -45.31 -17.58
CA PRO A 169 -23.83 -45.52 -16.33
C PRO A 169 -23.29 -44.59 -15.23
N SER A 170 -24.18 -43.78 -14.65
CA SER A 170 -23.94 -43.04 -13.40
C SER A 170 -23.73 -44.04 -12.27
N THR A 171 -22.47 -44.36 -11.99
CA THR A 171 -22.11 -45.16 -10.82
C THR A 171 -21.77 -44.24 -9.65
N PRO A 172 -22.04 -44.65 -8.39
CA PRO A 172 -21.72 -43.86 -7.21
C PRO A 172 -20.23 -43.44 -7.12
N ALA A 173 -19.34 -44.18 -7.78
CA ALA A 173 -17.91 -43.87 -7.86
C ALA A 173 -17.59 -42.63 -8.73
N ALA A 174 -18.38 -42.38 -9.79
CA ALA A 174 -18.21 -41.18 -10.63
C ALA A 174 -18.71 -39.92 -9.91
N GLU A 175 -19.80 -40.04 -9.15
CA GLU A 175 -20.36 -38.97 -8.32
C GLU A 175 -19.44 -38.62 -7.14
N ALA A 176 -18.80 -39.63 -6.52
CA ALA A 176 -17.80 -39.43 -5.48
C ALA A 176 -16.58 -38.64 -5.97
N LYS A 177 -16.10 -38.91 -7.20
CA LYS A 177 -14.96 -38.19 -7.79
C LYS A 177 -15.29 -36.74 -8.15
N ALA A 178 -16.53 -36.47 -8.55
CA ALA A 178 -17.02 -35.12 -8.78
C ALA A 178 -17.22 -34.34 -7.46
N ALA A 179 -17.68 -35.03 -6.41
CA ALA A 179 -17.84 -34.43 -5.08
C ALA A 179 -16.49 -34.11 -4.41
N GLU A 180 -15.46 -34.95 -4.60
CA GLU A 180 -14.09 -34.69 -4.09
C GLU A 180 -13.45 -33.48 -4.78
N ALA A 181 -13.68 -33.30 -6.08
CA ALA A 181 -13.24 -32.12 -6.83
C ALA A 181 -14.00 -30.84 -6.43
N ALA A 182 -15.25 -30.95 -5.98
CA ALA A 182 -16.00 -29.82 -5.44
C ALA A 182 -15.58 -29.46 -3.99
N ALA A 183 -15.14 -30.45 -3.20
CA ALA A 183 -14.70 -30.25 -1.82
C ALA A 183 -13.29 -29.63 -1.71
N SER A 184 -12.44 -29.76 -2.73
CA SER A 184 -11.10 -29.16 -2.74
C SER A 184 -11.09 -27.64 -2.95
N GLY A 185 -12.24 -27.04 -3.29
CA GLY A 185 -12.38 -25.59 -3.49
C GLY A 185 -12.71 -24.77 -2.24
N TYR A 186 -12.98 -25.40 -1.09
CA TYR A 186 -13.39 -24.71 0.14
C TYR A 186 -12.43 -24.96 1.30
N TYR A 187 -11.60 -23.96 1.61
CA TYR A 187 -10.78 -23.94 2.82
C TYR A 187 -11.70 -23.72 4.04
N ASN A 188 -11.84 -24.73 4.90
CA ASN A 188 -12.56 -24.64 6.18
C ASN A 188 -11.55 -24.52 7.33
N PRO A 189 -11.38 -23.34 7.95
CA PRO A 189 -10.40 -23.13 9.04
C PRO A 189 -10.77 -23.83 10.37
N GLY A 190 -11.92 -24.52 10.45
CA GLY A 190 -12.38 -25.21 11.65
C GLY A 190 -11.93 -26.67 11.81
N ASN A 191 -11.19 -27.25 10.86
CA ASN A 191 -10.80 -28.67 10.92
C ASN A 191 -9.34 -28.89 10.46
N PRO A 192 -8.35 -28.99 11.37
CA PRO A 192 -6.92 -28.89 11.06
C PRO A 192 -6.29 -30.15 10.43
N HIS A 193 -7.06 -31.08 9.86
CA HIS A 193 -6.55 -32.41 9.48
C HIS A 193 -6.48 -32.74 7.98
N ASN A 194 -6.75 -31.81 7.06
CA ASN A 194 -6.56 -32.07 5.63
C ASN A 194 -5.53 -31.11 5.01
N VAL A 195 -4.26 -31.29 5.38
CA VAL A 195 -3.13 -30.80 4.58
C VAL A 195 -2.79 -31.91 3.59
N TYR A 196 -3.20 -31.76 2.33
CA TYR A 196 -2.67 -32.56 1.25
C TYR A 196 -1.25 -32.05 0.96
N MET A 197 -0.23 -32.77 1.42
CA MET A 197 1.13 -32.59 0.92
C MET A 197 1.22 -33.25 -0.47
N PRO A 198 1.64 -32.53 -1.52
CA PRO A 198 1.98 -33.17 -2.78
C PRO A 198 3.15 -34.16 -2.53
N PRO A 199 3.17 -35.32 -3.22
CA PRO A 199 4.25 -36.29 -3.04
C PRO A 199 5.60 -35.66 -3.35
N ASP A 200 6.61 -36.00 -2.54
CA ASP A 200 8.00 -35.59 -2.72
C ASP A 200 8.44 -35.77 -4.17
N GLN A 201 8.82 -34.67 -4.81
CA GLN A 201 9.47 -34.70 -6.12
C GLN A 201 10.81 -35.43 -5.97
N PRO A 202 11.12 -36.44 -6.81
CA PRO A 202 12.43 -37.09 -6.76
C PRO A 202 13.54 -36.06 -7.01
N PRO A 203 14.70 -36.20 -6.35
CA PRO A 203 15.78 -35.24 -6.48
C PRO A 203 16.25 -35.13 -7.94
N PRO A 204 16.63 -33.93 -8.40
CA PRO A 204 17.14 -33.75 -9.75
C PRO A 204 18.39 -34.61 -9.98
N PRO A 205 18.62 -35.12 -11.21
CA PRO A 205 19.81 -35.91 -11.51
C PRO A 205 21.09 -35.08 -11.30
N PRO A 206 22.22 -35.72 -10.94
CA PRO A 206 23.48 -35.01 -10.72
C PRO A 206 23.90 -34.23 -11.98
N TYR A 207 24.22 -32.95 -11.78
CA TYR A 207 24.73 -32.09 -12.84
C TYR A 207 26.18 -32.45 -13.18
N TYR A 208 26.44 -32.83 -14.43
CA TYR A 208 27.79 -32.94 -14.98
C TYR A 208 28.08 -31.69 -15.83
N PRO A 209 29.04 -30.83 -15.43
CA PRO A 209 29.47 -29.73 -16.27
C PRO A 209 30.16 -30.26 -17.54
N PRO A 210 29.95 -29.63 -18.71
CA PRO A 210 30.67 -30.00 -19.93
C PRO A 210 32.17 -29.71 -19.77
N GLU A 211 33.01 -30.68 -20.12
CA GLU A 211 34.47 -30.54 -20.11
C GLU A 211 34.92 -29.43 -21.09
N ASP A 212 35.66 -28.46 -20.56
CA ASP A 212 36.39 -27.45 -21.32
C ASP A 212 37.40 -28.13 -22.27
N LYS A 213 37.06 -28.18 -23.56
CA LYS A 213 38.04 -28.48 -24.61
C LYS A 213 38.95 -27.27 -24.82
N LYS A 214 40.03 -27.26 -24.05
CA LYS A 214 41.27 -26.52 -24.32
C LYS A 214 41.88 -27.01 -25.65
N THR A 215 42.02 -26.11 -26.62
CA THR A 215 42.98 -26.21 -27.73
C THR A 215 43.41 -24.77 -28.03
N GLN A 216 44.61 -24.34 -27.61
CA GLN A 216 45.86 -24.36 -28.39
C GLN A 216 45.70 -23.84 -29.81
#